data_AF-E2A1S4-F1
#
_entry.id   AF-E2A1S4-F1
#
_cell.length_a   1.000
_cell.length_b   1.000
_cell.length_c   1.000
_cell.angle_alpha   90.00
_cell.angle_beta   90.00
_cell.angle_gamma   90.00
#
_symmetry.space_group_name_H-M   'P 1'
#
loop_
_entity.id
_entity.type
_entity.pdbx_description
1 polymer ?
#
loop_
_entity_poly.entity_id
_entity_poly.type
_entity_poly.pdbx_seq_one_letter_code
_entity_poly.pdbx_strand_id
1 'polypeptide(L)'
;RWLAATHYYKFATRKLFPLLKDTLRASYSISIQHHENFMALSNMPKIWEDVEVDGNNMQWTRFQTTPVMPVYFIAAGVFNLSFTTSWNTKLLCRKDIWPYMTFAYNVAQNIARFLPQIRKIRETNHIAIPELLDAEEIILGFVLYREGDVIFNEETDAEIRKIEIARVIGYKGVHEWLYNAIDPYKWEPWLSKGF
;
A
#
# COMPACT_ATOMS: atom_id res chain seq x y z
N ARG A 1 19.18 9.81 -3.47
CA ARG A 1 18.62 8.46 -3.80
C ARG A 1 17.29 8.69 -4.48
N TRP A 2 17.10 8.18 -5.69
CA TRP A 2 15.85 8.33 -6.43
C TRP A 2 14.89 7.22 -6.05
N LEU A 3 13.67 7.59 -5.69
CA LEU A 3 12.57 6.69 -5.38
C LEU A 3 11.61 6.80 -6.55
N ALA A 4 11.62 5.82 -7.44
CA ALA A 4 10.70 5.77 -8.59
C ALA A 4 9.41 5.05 -8.21
N ALA A 5 8.80 5.45 -7.09
CA ALA A 5 7.41 5.08 -6.87
C ALA A 5 6.63 5.73 -8.01
N THR A 6 5.58 5.08 -8.49
CA THR A 6 4.47 5.83 -9.07
C THR A 6 3.91 6.74 -7.97
N HIS A 7 4.55 7.88 -7.77
CA HIS A 7 3.81 9.08 -7.43
C HIS A 7 2.69 9.22 -8.48
N TYR A 8 1.63 9.95 -8.14
CA TYR A 8 0.47 10.24 -8.99
C TYR A 8 -0.69 9.23 -8.85
N TYR A 9 -1.47 9.38 -7.78
CA TYR A 9 -2.78 8.73 -7.63
C TYR A 9 -3.81 9.79 -7.18
N LYS A 10 -4.25 10.65 -8.09
CA LYS A 10 -5.61 10.55 -8.68
C LYS A 10 -5.71 11.05 -10.13
N PHE A 11 -4.68 11.73 -10.63
CA PHE A 11 -4.67 12.31 -11.98
C PHE A 11 -3.94 11.47 -13.04
N ALA A 12 -3.32 10.33 -12.67
CA ALA A 12 -2.55 9.52 -13.61
C ALA A 12 -3.28 8.29 -14.17
N THR A 13 -4.39 7.82 -13.61
CA THR A 13 -5.08 6.66 -14.20
C THR A 13 -5.61 6.97 -15.61
N ARG A 14 -5.95 8.23 -15.90
CA ARG A 14 -6.27 8.73 -17.26
C ARG A 14 -5.03 8.97 -18.15
N LYS A 15 -3.82 9.02 -17.58
CA LYS A 15 -2.56 9.20 -18.31
C LYS A 15 -1.80 7.88 -18.54
N LEU A 16 -2.01 6.89 -17.68
CA LEU A 16 -1.38 5.56 -17.75
C LEU A 16 -2.16 4.60 -18.65
N PHE A 17 -3.49 4.74 -18.71
CA PHE A 17 -4.34 3.92 -19.56
C PHE A 17 -5.43 4.77 -20.22
N PRO A 18 -5.66 4.64 -21.54
CA PRO A 18 -6.85 5.21 -22.17
C PRO A 18 -8.09 4.53 -21.56
N LEU A 19 -8.93 5.32 -20.89
CA LEU A 19 -10.14 4.80 -20.27
C LEU A 19 -11.25 4.67 -21.32
N LEU A 20 -11.85 3.48 -21.46
CA LEU A 20 -13.11 3.32 -22.14
C LEU A 20 -14.20 4.04 -21.33
N LYS A 21 -15.01 4.86 -22.01
CA LYS A 21 -15.95 5.82 -21.41
C LYS A 21 -16.99 5.16 -20.48
N ASP A 22 -17.24 3.86 -20.66
CA ASP A 22 -18.37 3.14 -20.05
C ASP A 22 -17.98 1.94 -19.15
N THR A 23 -16.68 1.66 -18.94
CA THR A 23 -16.23 0.59 -18.03
C THR A 23 -15.82 1.16 -16.68
N LEU A 24 -16.81 1.38 -15.79
CA LEU A 24 -16.57 1.86 -14.43
C LEU A 24 -15.78 0.86 -13.55
N ARG A 25 -15.81 -0.43 -13.89
CA ARG A 25 -15.13 -1.52 -13.16
C ARG A 25 -14.69 -2.63 -14.08
N ALA A 26 -13.53 -3.21 -13.78
CA ALA A 26 -13.00 -4.38 -14.45
C ALA A 26 -12.06 -5.13 -13.49
N SER A 27 -11.67 -6.33 -13.89
CA SER A 27 -10.48 -6.97 -13.34
C SER A 27 -9.26 -6.55 -14.15
N TYR A 28 -8.13 -6.35 -13.47
CA TYR A 28 -6.88 -5.88 -14.05
C TYR A 28 -5.75 -6.87 -13.76
N SER A 29 -5.06 -7.28 -14.81
CA SER A 29 -3.79 -8.01 -14.73
C SER A 29 -2.66 -7.00 -14.95
N ILE A 30 -1.76 -6.89 -13.98
CA ILE A 30 -0.72 -5.85 -13.95
C ILE A 30 0.65 -6.52 -14.01
N SER A 31 1.53 -6.00 -14.87
CA SER A 31 2.93 -6.41 -15.00
C SER A 31 3.80 -5.16 -15.05
N ILE A 32 4.92 -5.17 -14.34
CA ILE A 32 5.83 -4.00 -14.24
C ILE A 32 7.24 -4.45 -14.60
N GLN A 33 7.86 -3.80 -15.57
CA GLN A 33 9.29 -3.95 -15.86
C GLN A 33 10.09 -2.99 -14.98
N HIS A 34 11.13 -3.48 -14.31
CA HIS A 34 11.97 -2.67 -13.45
C HIS A 34 13.37 -3.27 -13.31
N HIS A 35 14.35 -2.47 -12.87
CA HIS A 35 15.68 -3.00 -12.59
C HIS A 35 15.64 -3.93 -11.36
N GLU A 36 16.42 -5.02 -11.36
CA GLU A 36 16.52 -6.01 -10.27
C GLU A 36 16.81 -5.43 -8.87
N ASN A 37 17.44 -4.25 -8.79
CA ASN A 37 17.77 -3.57 -7.54
C ASN A 37 16.57 -2.88 -6.87
N PHE A 38 15.42 -2.86 -7.56
CA PHE A 38 14.18 -2.27 -7.06
C PHE A 38 13.12 -3.34 -6.91
N MET A 39 12.11 -3.05 -6.10
CA MET A 39 10.95 -3.90 -5.88
C MET A 39 9.73 -3.31 -6.59
N ALA A 40 9.07 -4.08 -7.45
CA ALA A 40 7.74 -3.74 -7.92
C ALA A 40 6.67 -4.19 -6.90
N LEU A 41 5.67 -3.34 -6.68
CA LEU A 41 4.46 -3.65 -5.90
C LEU A 41 3.23 -3.25 -6.69
N SER A 42 2.14 -3.98 -6.48
CA SER A 42 0.82 -3.68 -7.03
C SER A 42 -0.27 -4.09 -6.03
N ASN A 43 -1.54 -3.86 -6.36
CA ASN A 43 -2.67 -4.16 -5.47
C ASN A 43 -2.67 -5.63 -5.01
N MET A 44 -2.23 -6.52 -5.90
CA MET A 44 -2.22 -7.97 -5.71
C MET A 44 -0.80 -8.49 -5.51
N PRO A 45 -0.63 -9.64 -4.84
CA PRO A 45 0.69 -10.26 -4.66
C PRO A 45 1.30 -10.70 -6.00
N LYS A 46 2.63 -10.79 -6.03
CA LYS A 46 3.40 -11.25 -7.19
C LYS A 46 3.12 -12.72 -7.49
N ILE A 47 3.11 -13.09 -8.76
CA ILE A 47 3.11 -14.47 -9.22
C ILE A 47 4.55 -14.98 -9.10
N TRP A 48 4.76 -16.14 -8.50
CA TRP A 48 6.09 -16.66 -8.15
C TRP A 48 6.95 -17.04 -9.38
N GLU A 49 6.35 -17.16 -10.56
CA GLU A 49 6.91 -17.93 -11.68
C GLU A 49 7.58 -17.09 -12.79
N ASP A 50 7.46 -15.76 -12.78
CA ASP A 50 7.90 -14.93 -13.91
C ASP A 50 8.86 -13.80 -13.49
N VAL A 51 10.13 -14.13 -13.24
CA VAL A 51 11.22 -13.15 -13.25
C VAL A 51 12.09 -13.40 -14.47
N GLU A 52 11.65 -12.87 -15.63
CA GLU A 52 12.50 -12.84 -16.83
C GLU A 52 13.48 -11.68 -16.67
N VAL A 53 14.75 -12.01 -16.40
CA VAL A 53 15.84 -11.02 -16.37
C VAL A 53 16.40 -10.89 -17.79
N ASP A 54 16.37 -9.69 -18.36
CA ASP A 54 17.03 -9.39 -19.63
C ASP A 54 18.54 -9.13 -19.44
N GLY A 55 19.28 -8.98 -20.55
CA GLY A 55 20.72 -8.70 -20.51
C GLY A 55 21.13 -7.34 -19.92
N ASN A 56 20.17 -6.48 -19.55
CA ASN A 56 20.37 -5.14 -19.02
C ASN A 56 19.97 -5.02 -17.53
N ASN A 57 19.88 -6.14 -16.80
CA ASN A 57 19.45 -6.20 -15.39
C ASN A 57 18.00 -5.70 -15.17
N MET A 58 17.18 -5.68 -16.23
CA MET A 58 15.75 -5.40 -16.13
C MET A 58 14.99 -6.71 -15.99
N GLN A 59 13.99 -6.71 -15.13
CA GLN A 59 13.11 -7.84 -14.92
C GLN A 59 11.64 -7.45 -14.98
N TRP A 60 10.80 -8.37 -15.43
CA TRP A 60 9.35 -8.24 -15.30
C TRP A 60 8.89 -8.83 -13.97
N THR A 61 8.01 -8.13 -13.26
CA THR A 61 7.24 -8.68 -12.15
C THR A 61 5.77 -8.69 -12.55
N ARG A 62 5.15 -9.87 -12.54
CA ARG A 62 3.72 -10.07 -12.81
C ARG A 62 2.94 -10.25 -11.51
N PHE A 63 1.76 -9.66 -11.43
CA PHE A 63 0.89 -9.73 -10.25
C PHE A 63 -0.38 -10.51 -10.55
N GLN A 64 -0.98 -11.11 -9.51
CA GLN A 64 -2.27 -11.78 -9.65
C GLN A 64 -3.34 -10.80 -10.15
N THR A 65 -4.32 -11.32 -10.88
CA THR A 65 -5.44 -10.51 -11.37
C THR A 65 -6.27 -9.97 -10.21
N THR A 66 -6.57 -8.67 -10.23
CA THR A 66 -7.40 -8.01 -9.22
C THR A 66 -8.85 -8.51 -9.27
N PRO A 67 -9.57 -8.50 -8.12
CA PRO A 67 -11.03 -8.61 -8.15
C PRO A 67 -11.62 -7.43 -8.93
N VAL A 68 -12.88 -7.54 -9.35
CA VAL A 68 -13.57 -6.46 -10.05
C VAL A 68 -13.56 -5.20 -9.17
N MET A 69 -12.88 -4.16 -9.63
CA MET A 69 -12.73 -2.91 -8.89
C MET A 69 -12.74 -1.70 -9.81
N PRO A 70 -13.01 -0.49 -9.29
CA PRO A 70 -12.93 0.73 -10.08
C PRO A 70 -11.49 1.02 -10.52
N VAL A 71 -11.33 1.65 -11.68
CA VAL A 71 -10.01 1.99 -12.23
C VAL A 71 -9.16 2.84 -11.27
N TYR A 72 -9.80 3.75 -10.53
CA TYR A 72 -9.12 4.65 -9.59
C TYR A 72 -8.63 3.94 -8.30
N PHE A 73 -8.90 2.64 -8.14
CA PHE A 73 -8.33 1.81 -7.06
C PHE A 73 -7.07 1.05 -7.47
N ILE A 74 -6.67 1.09 -8.76
CA ILE A 74 -5.40 0.50 -9.18
C ILE A 74 -4.27 1.14 -8.34
N ALA A 75 -3.19 0.43 -8.06
CA ALA A 75 -2.00 0.98 -7.44
C ALA A 75 -0.85 0.05 -7.82
N ALA A 76 0.23 0.62 -8.34
CA ALA A 76 1.32 -0.14 -8.92
C ALA A 76 2.55 0.75 -9.01
N GLY A 77 3.66 0.40 -8.37
CA GLY A 77 4.88 1.24 -8.34
C GLY A 77 6.17 0.46 -8.10
N VAL A 78 7.30 1.13 -8.30
CA VAL A 78 8.65 0.57 -8.13
C VAL A 78 9.34 1.26 -6.95
N PHE A 79 9.89 0.49 -6.02
CA PHE A 79 10.35 1.00 -4.73
C PHE A 79 11.77 0.53 -4.45
N ASN A 80 12.56 1.41 -3.83
CA ASN A 80 13.82 1.04 -3.18
C ASN A 80 13.63 1.14 -1.67
N LEU A 81 12.90 0.18 -1.12
CA LEU A 81 12.54 0.11 0.29
C LEU A 81 12.91 -1.25 0.86
N SER A 82 13.25 -1.28 2.14
CA SER A 82 13.34 -2.52 2.90
C SER A 82 11.97 -2.87 3.45
N PHE A 83 11.74 -4.17 3.64
CA PHE A 83 10.46 -4.65 4.13
C PHE A 83 10.60 -5.77 5.14
N THR A 84 9.59 -5.88 5.99
CA THR A 84 9.37 -7.04 6.87
C THR A 84 7.94 -7.48 6.67
N THR A 85 7.75 -8.79 6.74
CA THR A 85 6.43 -9.41 6.59
C THR A 85 6.17 -10.27 7.82
N SER A 86 4.98 -10.13 8.38
CA SER A 86 4.45 -11.04 9.40
C SER A 86 2.96 -11.16 9.19
N TRP A 87 2.49 -12.41 9.22
CA TRP A 87 1.10 -12.71 8.88
C TRP A 87 0.77 -12.11 7.50
N ASN A 88 -0.35 -11.42 7.41
CA ASN A 88 -0.91 -10.76 6.24
C ASN A 88 -0.50 -9.27 6.13
N THR A 89 0.53 -8.85 6.86
CA THR A 89 0.97 -7.44 6.96
C THR A 89 2.42 -7.31 6.54
N LYS A 90 2.66 -6.50 5.51
CA LYS A 90 4.00 -6.14 5.04
C LYS A 90 4.25 -4.68 5.34
N LEU A 91 5.31 -4.36 6.09
CA LEU A 91 5.73 -2.98 6.33
C LEU A 91 6.95 -2.67 5.47
N LEU A 92 6.89 -1.56 4.74
CA LEU A 92 7.94 -1.09 3.84
C LEU A 92 8.37 0.33 4.24
N CYS A 93 9.68 0.52 4.34
CA CYS A 93 10.27 1.82 4.68
C CYS A 93 11.73 1.91 4.22
N ARG A 94 12.31 3.11 4.27
CA ARG A 94 13.75 3.28 4.00
C ARG A 94 14.56 2.64 5.12
N LYS A 95 15.72 2.07 4.77
CA LYS A 95 16.65 1.48 5.73
C LYS A 95 17.01 2.42 6.88
N ASP A 96 17.17 3.70 6.58
CA ASP A 96 17.62 4.72 7.53
C ASP A 96 16.62 4.95 8.68
N ILE A 97 15.32 4.70 8.44
CA ILE A 97 14.27 4.89 9.45
C ILE A 97 13.80 3.59 10.09
N TRP A 98 14.36 2.45 9.66
CA TRP A 98 13.96 1.12 10.12
C TRP A 98 13.89 0.99 11.65
N PRO A 99 14.89 1.48 12.43
CA PRO A 99 14.85 1.35 13.89
C PRO A 99 13.61 1.99 14.53
N TYR A 100 13.11 3.08 13.93
CA TYR A 100 11.99 3.88 14.45
C TYR A 100 10.61 3.35 14.03
N MET A 101 10.56 2.32 13.18
CA MET A 101 9.32 1.78 12.62
C MET A 101 8.76 0.59 13.42
N THR A 102 9.48 0.12 14.44
CA THR A 102 9.13 -1.06 15.23
C THR A 102 7.75 -0.91 15.90
N PHE A 103 7.48 0.25 16.50
CA PHE A 103 6.19 0.50 17.14
C PHE A 103 5.03 0.49 16.12
N ALA A 104 5.19 1.20 15.01
CA ALA A 104 4.21 1.23 13.93
C ALA A 104 3.90 -0.17 13.39
N TYR A 105 4.93 -1.00 13.21
CA TYR A 105 4.78 -2.37 12.76
C TYR A 105 3.91 -3.21 13.71
N ASN A 106 4.19 -3.13 15.01
CA ASN A 106 3.44 -3.87 16.03
C ASN A 106 1.97 -3.45 16.07
N VAL A 107 1.69 -2.16 15.94
CA VAL A 107 0.31 -1.65 15.87
C VAL A 107 -0.42 -2.20 14.65
N ALA A 108 0.19 -2.12 13.46
CA ALA A 108 -0.41 -2.62 12.22
C ALA A 108 -0.74 -4.12 12.30
N GLN A 109 0.17 -4.93 12.84
CA GLN A 109 -0.06 -6.35 13.07
C GLN A 109 -1.21 -6.62 14.03
N ASN A 110 -1.27 -5.89 15.15
CA ASN A 110 -2.32 -6.09 16.15
C ASN A 110 -3.70 -5.74 15.58
N ILE A 111 -3.80 -4.65 14.80
CA ILE A 111 -5.03 -4.29 14.08
C ILE A 111 -5.41 -5.41 13.10
N ALA A 112 -4.46 -5.89 12.29
CA ALA A 112 -4.72 -6.94 11.30
C ALA A 112 -5.17 -8.28 11.94
N ARG A 113 -4.72 -8.58 13.15
CA ARG A 113 -5.16 -9.74 13.95
C ARG A 113 -6.54 -9.56 14.56
N PHE A 114 -6.87 -8.34 14.98
CA PHE A 114 -8.15 -8.02 15.59
C PHE A 114 -9.29 -8.00 14.56
N LEU A 115 -9.00 -7.57 13.34
CA LEU A 115 -10.00 -7.47 12.28
C LEU A 115 -10.42 -8.85 11.73
N PRO A 116 -11.73 -9.05 11.45
CA PRO A 116 -12.22 -10.30 10.86
C PRO A 116 -11.53 -10.62 9.54
N GLN A 117 -11.27 -11.90 9.27
CA GLN A 117 -10.59 -12.37 8.06
C GLN A 117 -11.52 -12.44 6.83
N ILE A 118 -12.39 -11.44 6.65
CA ILE A 118 -13.34 -11.32 5.53
C ILE A 118 -12.73 -10.38 4.49
N ARG A 119 -11.63 -10.81 3.87
CA ARG A 119 -10.84 -9.98 2.94
C ARG A 119 -10.75 -10.64 1.57
N LYS A 120 -10.99 -9.85 0.51
CA LYS A 120 -10.70 -10.19 -0.89
C LYS A 120 -9.20 -10.33 -1.15
N ILE A 121 -8.38 -9.45 -0.58
CA ILE A 121 -6.91 -9.48 -0.69
C ILE A 121 -6.31 -9.93 0.64
N ARG A 122 -5.44 -10.94 0.57
CA ARG A 122 -4.82 -11.56 1.73
C ARG A 122 -3.70 -10.76 2.36
N GLU A 123 -3.00 -9.90 1.62
CA GLU A 123 -1.84 -9.14 2.12
C GLU A 123 -2.07 -7.64 2.03
N THR A 124 -1.58 -6.90 3.03
CA THR A 124 -1.63 -5.42 3.07
C THR A 124 -0.22 -4.85 3.08
N ASN A 125 0.09 -3.94 2.16
CA ASN A 125 1.36 -3.23 2.15
C ASN A 125 1.22 -1.90 2.89
N HIS A 126 1.82 -1.80 4.07
CA HIS A 126 2.01 -0.56 4.81
C HIS A 126 3.32 0.09 4.36
N ILE A 127 3.26 1.29 3.78
CA ILE A 127 4.42 1.93 3.15
C ILE A 127 4.66 3.31 3.76
N ALA A 128 5.80 3.50 4.40
CA ALA A 128 6.24 4.80 4.89
C ALA A 128 7.15 5.47 3.85
N ILE A 129 6.79 6.69 3.43
CA ILE A 129 7.53 7.50 2.46
C ILE A 129 7.80 8.92 3.00
N PRO A 130 8.92 9.57 2.65
CA PRO A 130 9.33 10.83 3.25
C PRO A 130 8.28 11.95 3.12
N GLU A 131 7.60 12.02 1.97
CA GLU A 131 6.61 13.05 1.69
C GLU A 131 5.48 12.45 0.85
N LEU A 132 4.23 12.72 1.25
CA LEU A 132 3.02 12.40 0.49
C LEU A 132 2.53 13.70 -0.16
N LEU A 133 2.43 13.70 -1.49
CA LEU A 133 2.00 14.86 -2.27
C LEU A 133 0.47 14.98 -2.35
N ASP A 134 -0.26 13.90 -2.09
CA ASP A 134 -1.71 13.81 -2.23
C ASP A 134 -2.38 13.44 -0.89
N ALA A 135 -3.65 13.83 -0.74
CA ALA A 135 -4.45 13.59 0.45
C ALA A 135 -5.01 12.16 0.57
N GLU A 136 -4.89 11.33 -0.47
CA GLU A 136 -5.36 9.95 -0.44
C GLU A 136 -4.25 8.97 -0.10
N GLU A 137 -4.33 8.48 1.13
CA GLU A 137 -3.28 7.72 1.78
C GLU A 137 -3.63 6.22 1.89
N ILE A 138 -4.76 5.81 1.29
CA ILE A 138 -5.34 4.47 1.44
C ILE A 138 -5.90 4.02 0.09
N ILE A 139 -5.28 3.01 -0.49
CA ILE A 139 -5.72 2.34 -1.72
C ILE A 139 -5.78 0.84 -1.42
N LEU A 140 -6.60 0.08 -2.15
CA LEU A 140 -6.75 -1.36 -1.90
C LEU A 140 -5.39 -2.08 -1.98
N GLY A 141 -4.98 -2.75 -0.90
CA GLY A 141 -3.67 -3.41 -0.78
C GLY A 141 -2.50 -2.47 -0.44
N PHE A 142 -2.72 -1.16 -0.33
CA PHE A 142 -1.72 -0.14 -0.01
C PHE A 142 -2.20 0.83 1.06
N VAL A 143 -1.46 0.89 2.16
CA VAL A 143 -1.63 1.92 3.19
C VAL A 143 -0.38 2.77 3.22
N LEU A 144 -0.50 4.03 2.81
CA LEU A 144 0.61 4.97 2.71
C LEU A 144 0.69 5.86 3.95
N TYR A 145 1.90 6.10 4.41
CA TYR A 145 2.21 6.94 5.56
C TYR A 145 3.30 7.94 5.20
N ARG A 146 3.21 9.16 5.74
CA ARG A 146 4.40 10.02 5.79
C ARG A 146 5.28 9.45 6.88
N GLU A 147 6.58 9.37 6.66
CA GLU A 147 7.52 8.87 7.66
C GLU A 147 7.32 9.59 9.01
N GLY A 148 7.21 10.92 8.96
CA GLY A 148 6.95 11.76 10.14
C GLY A 148 5.62 11.53 10.86
N ASP A 149 4.69 10.71 10.34
CA ASP A 149 3.44 10.37 11.02
C ASP A 149 3.52 9.02 11.78
N VAL A 150 4.54 8.19 11.50
CA VAL A 150 4.60 6.80 11.99
C VAL A 150 5.94 6.40 12.62
N ILE A 151 6.99 7.21 12.49
CA ILE A 151 8.24 6.97 13.22
C ILE A 151 8.05 7.25 14.72
N PHE A 152 8.68 6.41 15.55
CA PHE A 152 8.79 6.57 17.00
C PHE A 152 10.25 6.38 17.43
N ASN A 153 10.82 7.36 18.10
CA ASN A 153 12.14 7.29 18.70
C ASN A 153 12.04 7.18 20.23
N GLU A 154 12.40 6.00 20.76
CA GLU A 154 12.33 5.69 22.19
C GLU A 154 13.14 6.64 23.09
N GLU A 155 14.19 7.27 22.57
CA GLU A 155 15.07 8.16 23.35
C GLU A 155 14.54 9.60 23.45
N THR A 156 13.71 10.04 22.50
CA THR A 156 13.36 11.45 22.34
C THR A 156 11.87 11.74 22.30
N ASP A 157 11.05 10.79 21.85
CA ASP A 157 9.60 10.98 21.74
C ASP A 157 8.89 10.69 23.06
N ALA A 158 7.91 11.52 23.39
CA ALA A 158 7.04 11.31 24.53
C ALA A 158 6.04 10.16 24.27
N GLU A 159 5.57 9.48 25.33
CA GLU A 159 4.61 8.37 25.21
C GLU A 159 3.30 8.74 24.50
N ILE A 160 2.87 10.01 24.55
CA ILE A 160 1.70 10.51 23.80
C ILE A 160 1.84 10.24 22.30
N ARG A 161 3.07 10.24 21.77
CA ARG A 161 3.38 9.99 20.37
C ARG A 161 2.94 8.60 19.92
N LYS A 162 3.05 7.59 20.79
CA LYS A 162 2.54 6.23 20.51
C LYS A 162 1.04 6.24 20.24
N ILE A 163 0.28 7.07 20.95
CA ILE A 163 -1.17 7.21 20.75
C ILE A 163 -1.46 7.84 19.39
N GLU A 164 -0.71 8.87 18.99
CA GLU A 164 -0.84 9.51 17.68
C GLU A 164 -0.57 8.53 16.53
N ILE A 165 0.55 7.82 16.60
CA ILE A 165 0.94 6.81 15.61
C ILE A 165 -0.12 5.71 15.55
N ALA A 166 -0.60 5.25 16.72
CA ALA A 166 -1.63 4.22 16.79
C ALA A 166 -2.95 4.67 16.15
N ARG A 167 -3.34 5.93 16.33
CA ARG A 167 -4.53 6.51 15.67
C ARG A 167 -4.37 6.55 14.15
N VAL A 168 -3.23 7.01 13.65
CA VAL A 168 -2.97 7.09 12.20
C VAL A 168 -3.01 5.69 11.57
N ILE A 169 -2.33 4.72 12.18
CA ILE A 169 -2.28 3.34 11.67
C ILE A 169 -3.65 2.65 11.81
N GLY A 170 -4.33 2.87 12.93
CA GLY A 170 -5.70 2.41 13.20
C GLY A 170 -6.67 2.86 12.13
N TYR A 171 -6.82 4.18 11.98
CA TYR A 171 -7.69 4.80 10.99
C TYR A 171 -7.43 4.25 9.59
N LYS A 172 -6.17 4.27 9.15
CA LYS A 172 -5.84 3.85 7.78
C LYS A 172 -5.98 2.34 7.56
N GLY A 173 -5.59 1.53 8.55
CA GLY A 173 -5.70 0.07 8.50
C GLY A 173 -7.15 -0.42 8.49
N VAL A 174 -8.03 0.20 9.27
CA VAL A 174 -9.47 -0.11 9.28
C VAL A 174 -10.12 0.31 7.96
N HIS A 175 -9.77 1.47 7.42
CA HIS A 175 -10.28 1.89 6.11
C HIS A 175 -9.84 0.98 4.97
N GLU A 176 -8.58 0.55 4.93
CA GLU A 176 -8.14 -0.42 3.93
C GLU A 176 -8.92 -1.74 4.10
N TRP A 177 -9.09 -2.21 5.34
CA TRP A 177 -9.87 -3.41 5.60
C TRP A 177 -11.31 -3.26 5.15
N LEU A 178 -11.95 -2.11 5.38
CA LEU A 178 -13.30 -1.82 4.90
C LEU A 178 -13.36 -1.90 3.36
N TYR A 179 -12.37 -1.33 2.65
CA TYR A 179 -12.34 -1.39 1.17
C TYR A 179 -12.24 -2.83 0.68
N ASN A 180 -11.56 -3.66 1.46
CA ASN A 180 -11.30 -5.05 1.17
C ASN A 180 -12.53 -5.94 1.51
N ALA A 181 -13.25 -5.62 2.58
CA ALA A 181 -14.41 -6.37 3.07
C ALA A 181 -15.73 -5.98 2.40
N ILE A 182 -15.93 -4.69 2.10
CA ILE A 182 -17.19 -4.13 1.59
C ILE A 182 -16.90 -3.38 0.30
N ASP A 183 -17.74 -3.61 -0.72
CA ASP A 183 -17.65 -2.84 -1.97
C ASP A 183 -17.76 -1.32 -1.68
N PRO A 184 -16.80 -0.48 -2.13
CA PRO A 184 -16.77 0.96 -1.83
C PRO A 184 -18.04 1.74 -2.24
N TYR A 185 -18.89 1.17 -3.09
CA TYR A 185 -20.15 1.76 -3.55
C TYR A 185 -21.34 1.45 -2.63
N LYS A 186 -21.25 0.40 -1.81
CA LYS A 186 -22.23 0.15 -0.74
C LYS A 186 -21.99 1.05 0.48
N TRP A 187 -20.99 1.93 0.39
CA TRP A 187 -20.65 2.84 1.46
C TRP A 187 -21.57 4.04 1.38
N GLU A 188 -22.32 4.25 2.45
CA GLU A 188 -22.82 5.59 2.72
C GLU A 188 -21.63 6.54 2.95
N PRO A 189 -21.67 7.81 2.52
CA PRO A 189 -20.56 8.76 2.69
C PRO A 189 -20.10 8.97 4.13
N TRP A 190 -20.95 8.68 5.12
CA TRP A 190 -20.60 8.74 6.53
C TRP A 190 -19.81 7.50 7.00
N LEU A 191 -19.93 6.36 6.33
CA LEU A 191 -19.24 5.11 6.67
C LEU A 191 -17.73 5.20 6.43
N SER A 192 -17.31 6.07 5.50
CA SER A 192 -15.90 6.32 5.16
C SER A 192 -15.22 7.39 6.00
N LYS A 193 -15.95 8.12 6.85
CA LYS A 193 -15.40 9.18 7.71
C LYS A 193 -15.69 8.99 9.20
N GLY A 194 -16.67 8.15 9.54
CA GLY A 194 -17.08 7.87 10.91
C GLY A 194 -16.38 6.66 11.55
N PHE A 195 -15.69 5.84 10.76
CA PHE A 195 -14.84 4.72 11.22
C PHE A 195 -13.37 5.14 11.27
#